data_AF-A0A428NJ27-F1
#
_entry.id   AF-A0A428NJ27-F1
#
_cell.length_a   1.000
_cell.length_b   1.000
_cell.length_c   1.000
_cell.angle_alpha   90.00
_cell.angle_beta   90.00
_cell.angle_gamma   90.00
#
_symmetry.space_group_name_H-M   'P 1'
#
loop_
_entity.id
_entity.type
_entity.pdbx_description
1 polymer ?
#
loop_
_entity_poly.entity_id
_entity_poly.type
_entity_poly.pdbx_seq_one_letter_code
_entity_poly.pdbx_strand_id
1 'polypeptide(L)'
;MGDPNNMEELQRRLQEALQNVDKERQRAEASEQQTQPTTLDEYITGCHSLVFSNFNIELNRKLTSKGPITNPRNKWCPTNLQPWPDFLQQQRITFGTLYDTFPTDRRVFEN
;
A
#
# COMPACT_ATOMS: atom_id res chain seq x y z
N MET A 1 -29.56 -20.23 49.73
CA MET A 1 -28.09 -20.20 49.82
C MET A 1 -27.59 -20.49 48.42
N GLY A 2 -27.10 -19.50 47.69
CA GLY A 2 -26.61 -19.72 46.31
C GLY A 2 -25.23 -20.35 46.35
N ASP A 3 -25.03 -21.43 45.58
CA ASP A 3 -23.76 -22.16 45.54
C ASP A 3 -22.61 -21.24 45.08
N PRO A 4 -21.58 -21.02 45.92
CA PRO A 4 -20.46 -20.11 45.60
C PRO A 4 -19.71 -20.52 44.32
N ASN A 5 -19.72 -21.81 44.00
CA ASN A 5 -19.10 -22.39 42.81
C ASN A 5 -19.73 -21.91 41.48
N ASN A 6 -21.02 -21.53 41.49
CA ASN A 6 -21.69 -21.01 40.30
C ASN A 6 -21.32 -19.54 40.02
N MET A 7 -21.01 -18.77 41.08
CA MET A 7 -20.66 -17.35 40.96
C MET A 7 -19.23 -17.18 40.43
N GLU A 8 -18.27 -17.99 40.90
CA GLU A 8 -16.90 -17.99 40.40
C GLU A 8 -16.81 -18.46 38.93
N GLU A 9 -17.58 -19.48 38.56
CA GLU A 9 -17.65 -19.94 37.17
C GLU A 9 -18.27 -18.90 36.23
N LEU A 10 -19.30 -18.18 36.69
CA LEU A 10 -19.87 -17.04 35.97
C LEU A 10 -18.85 -15.90 35.82
N GLN A 11 -18.09 -15.58 36.86
CA GLN A 11 -17.03 -14.56 36.80
C GLN A 11 -15.92 -14.96 35.82
N ARG A 12 -15.47 -16.22 35.86
CA ARG A 12 -14.46 -16.74 34.94
C ARG A 12 -14.93 -16.66 33.49
N ARG A 13 -16.15 -17.10 33.20
CA ARG A 13 -16.75 -17.02 31.86
C ARG A 13 -16.89 -15.58 31.38
N LEU A 14 -17.28 -14.66 32.26
CA LEU A 14 -17.36 -13.24 31.93
C LEU A 14 -15.97 -12.68 31.59
N GLN A 15 -14.94 -13.04 32.36
CA GLN A 15 -13.57 -12.60 32.12
C GLN A 15 -13.01 -13.16 30.81
N GLU A 16 -13.23 -14.44 30.53
CA GLU A 16 -12.86 -15.07 29.26
C GLU A 16 -13.59 -14.44 28.07
N ALA A 17 -14.88 -14.15 28.22
CA ALA A 17 -15.67 -13.46 27.19
C ALA A 17 -15.13 -12.04 26.92
N LEU A 18 -14.81 -11.27 27.96
CA LEU A 18 -14.22 -9.94 27.81
C LEU A 18 -12.86 -9.99 27.10
N GLN A 19 -11.98 -10.93 27.49
CA GLN A 19 -10.69 -11.12 26.84
C GLN A 19 -10.83 -11.48 25.36
N ASN A 20 -11.81 -12.30 25.00
CA ASN A 20 -12.08 -12.66 23.62
C ASN A 20 -12.60 -11.47 22.81
N VAL A 21 -13.48 -10.65 23.39
CA VAL A 21 -13.96 -9.41 22.77
C VAL A 21 -12.81 -8.43 22.53
N ASP A 22 -11.93 -8.23 23.51
CA ASP A 22 -10.77 -7.34 23.37
C ASP A 22 -9.80 -7.84 22.29
N LYS A 23 -9.52 -9.16 22.24
CA LYS A 23 -8.66 -9.74 21.19
C LYS A 23 -9.27 -9.59 19.81
N GLU A 24 -10.56 -9.83 19.67
CA GLU A 24 -11.24 -9.70 18.38
C GLU A 24 -11.29 -8.23 17.94
N ARG A 25 -11.51 -7.31 18.87
CA ARG A 25 -11.43 -5.87 18.62
C ARG A 25 -10.03 -5.46 18.16
N GLN A 26 -8.98 -5.90 18.85
CA GLN A 26 -7.60 -5.61 18.44
C GLN A 26 -7.28 -6.16 17.04
N ARG A 27 -7.76 -7.36 16.73
CA ARG A 27 -7.61 -7.95 15.39
C ARG A 27 -8.35 -7.14 14.33
N ALA A 28 -9.58 -6.73 14.62
CA ALA A 28 -10.38 -5.90 13.73
C ALA A 28 -9.70 -4.54 13.48
N GLU A 29 -9.27 -3.85 14.55
CA GLU A 29 -8.54 -2.58 14.45
C GLU A 29 -7.24 -2.72 13.65
N ALA A 30 -6.47 -3.80 13.85
CA ALA A 30 -5.26 -4.06 13.07
C ALA A 30 -5.57 -4.33 11.58
N SER A 31 -6.65 -5.06 11.29
CA SER A 31 -7.09 -5.33 9.92
C SER A 31 -7.60 -4.05 9.23
N GLU A 32 -8.33 -3.21 9.96
CA GLU A 32 -8.78 -1.91 9.47
C GLU A 32 -7.61 -0.99 9.17
N GLN A 33 -6.59 -0.94 10.03
CA GLN A 33 -5.38 -0.15 9.78
C GLN A 33 -4.62 -0.63 8.54
N GLN A 34 -4.55 -1.95 8.29
CA GLN A 34 -3.91 -2.50 7.09
C GLN A 34 -4.66 -2.20 5.80
N THR A 35 -5.97 -2.03 5.87
CA THR A 35 -6.84 -1.77 4.71
C THR A 35 -7.24 -0.30 4.59
N GLN A 36 -6.79 0.54 5.53
CA GLN A 36 -7.11 1.96 5.53
C GLN A 36 -6.48 2.63 4.31
N PRO A 37 -7.23 3.49 3.60
CA PRO A 37 -6.67 4.30 2.55
C PRO A 37 -5.51 5.17 3.05
N THR A 38 -4.52 5.35 2.18
CA THR A 38 -3.33 6.16 2.42
C THR A 38 -3.56 7.61 2.00
N THR A 39 -2.83 8.50 2.65
CA THR A 39 -2.63 9.88 2.17
C THR A 39 -1.77 9.88 0.90
N LEU A 40 -1.73 11.01 0.19
CA LEU A 40 -0.88 11.15 -1.00
C LEU A 40 0.60 10.86 -0.69
N ASP A 41 1.11 11.39 0.42
CA ASP A 41 2.51 11.20 0.85
C ASP A 41 2.83 9.76 1.22
N GLU A 42 1.94 9.11 2.00
CA GLU A 42 2.06 7.70 2.37
C GLU A 42 2.05 6.82 1.10
N TYR A 43 1.14 7.09 0.16
CA TYR A 43 1.03 6.34 -1.09
C TYR A 43 2.30 6.45 -1.95
N ILE A 44 2.79 7.67 -2.17
CA ILE A 44 4.02 7.91 -2.97
C ILE A 44 5.22 7.24 -2.29
N THR A 45 5.33 7.36 -0.97
CA THR A 45 6.42 6.74 -0.19
C THR A 45 6.34 5.21 -0.26
N GLY A 46 5.14 4.64 -0.18
CA GLY A 46 4.88 3.22 -0.34
C GLY A 46 5.29 2.73 -1.73
N CYS A 47 4.89 3.42 -2.79
CA CYS A 47 5.31 3.13 -4.16
C CYS A 47 6.84 3.11 -4.28
N HIS A 48 7.54 4.08 -3.70
CA HIS A 48 8.99 4.13 -3.76
C HIS A 48 9.66 2.98 -2.98
N SER A 49 9.18 2.71 -1.75
CA SER A 49 9.81 1.74 -0.86
C SER A 49 9.50 0.29 -1.23
N LEU A 50 8.26 0.02 -1.64
CA LEU A 50 7.78 -1.34 -1.90
C LEU A 50 8.01 -1.77 -3.36
N VAL A 51 7.82 -0.86 -4.31
CA VAL A 51 7.88 -1.18 -5.74
C VAL A 51 9.23 -0.76 -6.33
N PHE A 52 9.56 0.52 -6.26
CA PHE A 52 10.73 1.05 -6.98
C PHE A 52 12.06 0.59 -6.37
N SER A 53 12.22 0.66 -5.06
CA SER A 53 13.47 0.27 -4.38
C SER A 53 13.80 -1.21 -4.56
N ASN A 54 12.78 -2.05 -4.78
CA ASN A 54 12.94 -3.47 -5.05
C ASN A 54 13.02 -3.80 -6.55
N PHE A 55 12.87 -2.79 -7.42
CA PHE A 55 12.88 -2.96 -8.87
C PHE A 55 14.31 -3.26 -9.36
N ASN A 56 14.50 -4.45 -9.90
CA ASN A 56 15.76 -4.88 -10.48
C ASN A 56 15.59 -5.16 -11.98
N ILE A 57 16.54 -4.68 -12.77
CA ILE A 57 16.56 -4.91 -14.21
C ILE A 57 17.16 -6.30 -14.46
N GLU A 58 16.38 -7.19 -15.07
CA GLU A 58 16.87 -8.50 -15.52
C GLU A 58 17.83 -8.31 -16.71
N LEU A 59 19.12 -8.56 -16.47
CA LEU A 59 20.18 -8.42 -17.48
C LEU A 59 20.42 -9.72 -18.25
N ASN A 60 19.99 -10.86 -17.73
CA ASN A 60 20.13 -12.14 -18.38
C ASN A 60 19.11 -12.28 -19.52
N ARG A 61 19.59 -12.10 -20.75
CA ARG A 61 18.80 -12.28 -21.99
C ARG A 61 18.13 -13.66 -22.12
N LYS A 62 18.52 -14.66 -21.34
CA LYS A 62 17.83 -15.97 -21.34
C LYS A 62 16.53 -15.94 -20.55
N LEU A 63 16.41 -15.04 -19.57
CA LEU A 63 15.26 -14.84 -18.69
C LEU A 63 14.32 -13.73 -19.17
N THR A 64 14.77 -12.90 -20.10
CA THR A 64 13.90 -11.92 -20.78
C THR A 64 12.86 -12.63 -21.63
N SER A 65 11.66 -12.05 -21.74
CA SER A 65 10.59 -12.54 -22.60
C SER A 65 11.10 -12.77 -24.03
N LYS A 66 11.07 -14.03 -24.48
CA LYS A 66 11.44 -14.40 -25.85
C LYS A 66 10.17 -14.52 -26.67
N GLY A 67 10.04 -13.67 -27.68
CA GLY A 67 8.95 -13.68 -28.63
C GLY A 67 9.17 -12.58 -29.66
N PRO A 68 8.59 -12.69 -30.86
CA PRO A 68 8.50 -11.54 -31.75
C PRO A 68 7.84 -10.41 -30.96
N ILE A 69 8.47 -9.24 -30.94
CA ILE A 69 7.79 -8.04 -30.45
C ILE A 69 6.54 -7.93 -31.31
N THR A 70 5.37 -8.00 -30.67
CA THR A 70 4.10 -7.77 -31.36
C THR A 70 4.26 -6.42 -32.06
N ASN A 71 4.19 -6.39 -33.39
CA ASN A 71 4.29 -5.14 -34.13
C ASN A 71 3.07 -4.30 -33.76
N PRO A 72 3.19 -3.33 -32.83
CA PRO A 72 2.03 -2.68 -32.28
C PRO A 72 1.60 -1.65 -33.32
N ARG A 73 0.62 -2.02 -34.16
CA ARG A 73 0.03 -1.07 -35.11
C ARG A 73 -0.52 0.12 -34.32
N ASN A 74 -0.23 1.33 -34.79
CA ASN A 74 -0.66 2.60 -34.19
C ASN A 74 -0.11 2.92 -32.78
N LYS A 75 1.05 2.36 -32.38
CA LYS A 75 1.75 2.81 -31.17
C LYS A 75 3.05 3.53 -31.52
N TRP A 76 3.33 4.60 -30.79
CA TRP A 76 4.62 5.30 -30.86
C TRP A 76 5.67 4.43 -30.16
N CYS A 77 6.57 3.83 -30.94
CA CYS A 77 7.69 3.06 -30.42
C CYS A 77 8.97 3.88 -30.61
N PRO A 78 9.57 4.43 -29.53
CA PRO A 78 10.81 5.19 -29.65
C PRO A 78 11.94 4.27 -30.12
N THR A 79 12.66 4.69 -31.16
CA THR A 79 13.81 3.94 -31.69
C THR A 79 15.06 4.13 -30.84
N ASN A 80 15.16 5.27 -30.17
CA ASN A 80 16.30 5.65 -29.34
C ASN A 80 15.82 6.08 -27.96
N LEU A 81 16.51 5.62 -26.92
CA LEU A 81 16.41 6.21 -25.60
C LEU A 81 17.30 7.45 -25.56
N GLN A 82 16.76 8.57 -25.07
CA GLN A 82 17.48 9.84 -24.94
C GLN A 82 17.40 10.31 -23.48
N PRO A 83 18.43 11.03 -23.00
CA PRO A 83 18.34 11.69 -21.70
C PRO A 83 17.14 12.65 -21.67
N TRP A 84 16.48 12.74 -20.51
CA TRP A 84 15.43 13.72 -20.27
C TRP A 84 16.01 14.86 -19.41
N PRO A 85 16.61 15.89 -20.03
CA PRO A 85 17.42 16.88 -19.31
C PRO A 85 16.62 17.67 -18.27
N ASP A 86 15.39 18.05 -18.60
CA ASP A 86 14.56 18.89 -17.75
C ASP A 86 13.67 18.09 -16.79
N PHE A 87 13.88 16.77 -16.69
CA PHE A 87 13.03 15.88 -15.90
C PHE A 87 12.88 16.36 -14.45
N LEU A 88 13.98 16.70 -13.78
CA LEU A 88 13.95 17.13 -12.38
C LEU A 88 13.17 18.45 -12.20
N GLN A 89 13.28 19.38 -13.16
CA GLN A 89 12.54 20.63 -13.10
C GLN A 89 11.04 20.38 -13.32
N GLN A 90 10.70 19.61 -14.34
CA GLN A 90 9.31 19.24 -14.64
C GLN A 90 8.67 18.44 -13.50
N GLN A 91 9.43 17.53 -12.89
CA GLN A 91 9.01 16.77 -11.72
C GLN A 91 8.65 17.70 -10.57
N ARG A 92 9.54 18.64 -10.20
CA ARG A 92 9.28 19.62 -9.13
C ARG A 92 8.03 20.46 -9.39
N ILE A 93 7.86 20.97 -10.60
CA ILE A 93 6.69 21.78 -10.97
C ILE A 93 5.41 20.95 -10.88
N THR A 94 5.45 19.71 -11.38
CA THR A 94 4.31 18.79 -11.36
C THR A 94 3.92 18.45 -9.93
N PHE A 95 4.87 18.06 -9.08
CA PHE A 95 4.59 17.79 -7.67
C PHE A 95 4.13 19.03 -6.93
N GLY A 96 4.74 20.20 -7.16
CA GLY A 96 4.28 21.45 -6.57
C GLY A 96 2.81 21.73 -6.89
N THR A 97 2.45 21.63 -8.18
CA THR A 97 1.05 21.81 -8.62
C THR A 97 0.12 20.79 -7.97
N LEU A 98 0.54 19.52 -7.87
CA LEU A 98 -0.23 18.46 -7.23
C LEU A 98 -0.50 18.77 -5.75
N TYR A 99 0.55 19.13 -5.01
CA TYR A 99 0.46 19.45 -3.58
C TYR A 99 -0.28 20.76 -3.29
N ASP A 100 -0.23 21.73 -4.20
CA ASP A 100 -0.99 22.98 -4.08
C ASP A 100 -2.49 22.78 -4.33
N THR A 101 -2.86 21.79 -5.15
CA THR A 101 -4.25 21.56 -5.57
C THR A 101 -4.95 20.44 -4.79
N PHE A 102 -4.21 19.47 -4.28
CA PHE A 102 -4.75 18.31 -3.59
C PHE A 102 -4.53 18.38 -2.07
N PRO A 103 -5.58 18.19 -1.25
CA PRO A 103 -5.44 18.18 0.22
C PRO A 103 -4.66 16.94 0.69
N THR A 104 -3.46 17.14 1.23
CA THR A 104 -2.52 16.06 1.61
C THR A 104 -2.99 15.21 2.78
N ASP A 105 -3.88 15.74 3.61
CA ASP A 105 -4.48 15.05 4.75
C ASP A 105 -5.58 14.05 4.34
N ARG A 106 -6.04 14.09 3.08
CA ARG A 106 -7.05 13.15 2.59
C ARG A 106 -6.50 11.76 2.36
N ARG A 107 -7.09 10.80 3.07
CA ARG A 107 -6.87 9.35 2.93
C ARG A 107 -7.81 8.78 1.86
N VAL A 108 -7.39 8.81 0.61
CA VAL A 108 -8.22 8.34 -0.53
C VAL A 108 -7.47 7.40 -1.48
N PHE A 109 -6.19 7.16 -1.24
CA PHE A 109 -5.38 6.26 -2.08
C PHE A 109 -5.44 4.85 -1.53
N GLU A 110 -5.47 3.86 -2.41
CA GLU A 110 -5.45 2.45 -2.01
C GLU A 110 -4.12 2.10 -1.33
N ASN A 111 -4.16 1.20 -0.33
CA ASN A 111 -2.98 0.66 0.34
C ASN A 111 -2.54 -0.66 -0.28
#